data_AF-A0A1Z9QSD0-F1
#
_entry.id   AF-A0A1Z9QSD0-F1
#
_cell.length_a   1.000
_cell.length_b   1.000
_cell.length_c   1.000
_cell.angle_alpha   90.00
_cell.angle_beta   90.00
_cell.angle_gamma   90.00
#
_symmetry.space_group_name_H-M   'P 1'
#
loop_
_entity.id
_entity.type
_entity.pdbx_description
1 polymer ?
#
loop_
_entity_poly.entity_id
_entity_poly.type
_entity_poly.pdbx_seq_one_letter_code
_entity_poly.pdbx_strand_id
1 'polypeptide(L)'
;INKTFLELLLNNEELSQIGDNDSGRIFYFAFNEDKPLRMTWLIKLIESLDLNKKTQFNDSRYQIEIKKETHNFSEYNRIQHPEIKVFSQDYKAYAFTEFGIYIWRNKEEYFSIRCGPVGQNGIGGHSHYDQLSIECFTNQEWIARDPGTGTYTDDMSTRNSFKSLQYHWGPNINLKFKQEDEFDCFKLNNMSDGEALIFNHDNFLGVANFNGKKIYRKLSINDGIVTIEDYSKMKNLKKYESWGESTNGVKVKFSEGYKRFS
;
A
#
# COMPACT_ATOMS: atom_id res chain seq x y z
N ILE A 1 -5.18 3.77 -19.62
CA ILE A 1 -4.22 3.94 -18.49
C ILE A 1 -4.94 3.77 -17.16
N ASN A 2 -5.91 4.63 -16.83
CA ASN A 2 -6.62 4.59 -15.55
C ASN A 2 -7.38 3.27 -15.32
N LYS A 3 -8.05 2.74 -16.36
CA LYS A 3 -8.72 1.42 -16.27
C LYS A 3 -7.74 0.31 -15.85
N THR A 4 -6.63 0.15 -16.56
CA THR A 4 -5.67 -0.91 -16.27
C THR A 4 -5.00 -0.74 -14.92
N PHE A 5 -4.65 0.49 -14.53
CA PHE A 5 -4.14 0.75 -13.18
C PHE A 5 -5.13 0.29 -12.10
N LEU A 6 -6.42 0.63 -12.26
CA LEU A 6 -7.46 0.17 -11.34
C LEU A 6 -7.59 -1.37 -11.36
N GLU A 7 -7.62 -1.98 -12.54
CA GLU A 7 -7.70 -3.44 -12.68
C GLU A 7 -6.53 -4.16 -11.99
N LEU A 8 -5.31 -3.59 -12.06
CA LEU A 8 -4.13 -4.11 -11.37
C LEU A 8 -4.26 -4.08 -9.84
N LEU A 9 -5.15 -3.25 -9.28
CA LEU A 9 -5.44 -3.16 -7.85
C LEU A 9 -6.71 -3.91 -7.44
N LEU A 10 -7.43 -4.53 -8.38
CA LEU A 10 -8.62 -5.31 -8.04
C LEU A 10 -8.24 -6.73 -7.64
N ASN A 11 -8.72 -7.12 -6.46
CA ASN A 11 -8.60 -8.46 -5.87
C ASN A 11 -10.01 -8.93 -5.48
N ASN A 12 -10.47 -10.03 -6.10
CA ASN A 12 -11.83 -10.55 -5.91
C ASN A 12 -12.94 -9.48 -6.05
N GLU A 13 -12.87 -8.70 -7.12
CA GLU A 13 -13.78 -7.57 -7.43
C GLU A 13 -13.70 -6.36 -6.49
N GLU A 14 -12.84 -6.38 -5.47
CA GLU A 14 -12.65 -5.29 -4.54
C GLU A 14 -11.33 -4.56 -4.79
N LEU A 15 -11.36 -3.22 -4.69
CA LEU A 15 -10.17 -2.39 -4.80
C LEU A 15 -9.28 -2.56 -3.56
N SER A 16 -8.00 -2.85 -3.79
CA SER A 16 -6.92 -2.74 -2.80
C SER A 16 -6.88 -1.31 -2.23
N GLN A 17 -6.80 -1.16 -0.92
CA GLN A 17 -6.85 0.16 -0.29
C GLN A 17 -5.44 0.69 -0.06
N ILE A 18 -5.22 1.97 -0.31
CA ILE A 18 -3.92 2.63 -0.11
C ILE A 18 -4.19 4.01 0.46
N GLY A 19 -3.94 4.17 1.76
CA GLY A 19 -4.33 5.38 2.48
C GLY A 19 -5.84 5.59 2.46
N ASP A 20 -6.26 6.85 2.27
CA ASP A 20 -7.67 7.19 2.31
C ASP A 20 -8.42 6.85 1.01
N ASN A 21 -9.53 6.10 1.12
CA ASN A 21 -10.45 5.84 0.03
C ASN A 21 -11.73 6.69 0.15
N ASP A 22 -11.70 7.84 -0.51
CA ASP A 22 -12.82 8.77 -0.58
C ASP A 22 -13.99 8.28 -1.44
N SER A 23 -13.83 7.12 -2.09
CA SER A 23 -14.82 6.45 -2.94
C SER A 23 -15.29 7.27 -4.15
N GLY A 24 -14.72 8.46 -4.40
CA GLY A 24 -15.00 9.29 -5.56
C GLY A 24 -16.49 9.60 -5.75
N ARG A 25 -17.19 9.94 -4.65
CA ARG A 25 -18.65 10.12 -4.53
C ARG A 25 -19.24 11.28 -5.34
N ILE A 26 -18.86 11.42 -6.61
CA ILE A 26 -19.40 12.40 -7.55
C ILE A 26 -20.67 11.85 -8.21
N PHE A 27 -20.75 10.53 -8.42
CA PHE A 27 -21.88 9.86 -9.07
C PHE A 27 -22.63 8.93 -8.10
N TYR A 28 -23.34 9.50 -7.13
CA TYR A 28 -24.06 8.76 -6.09
C TYR A 28 -25.00 7.67 -6.62
N PHE A 29 -25.63 7.88 -7.79
CA PHE A 29 -26.55 6.91 -8.39
C PHE A 29 -25.87 5.65 -8.94
N ALA A 30 -24.57 5.70 -9.19
CA ALA A 30 -23.79 4.58 -9.74
C ALA A 30 -22.98 3.86 -8.65
N PHE A 31 -22.82 4.49 -7.48
CA PHE A 31 -22.05 4.00 -6.37
C PHE A 31 -22.84 2.98 -5.53
N ASN A 32 -22.19 1.88 -5.13
CA ASN A 32 -22.78 0.90 -4.24
C ASN A 32 -22.33 1.19 -2.79
N GLU A 33 -23.20 1.80 -1.99
CA GLU A 33 -22.88 2.13 -0.59
C GLU A 33 -22.65 0.89 0.30
N ASP A 34 -23.31 -0.23 -0.03
CA ASP A 34 -23.14 -1.48 0.71
C ASP A 34 -21.80 -2.18 0.37
N LYS A 35 -21.25 -1.91 -0.82
CA LYS A 35 -20.01 -2.51 -1.32
C LYS A 35 -19.11 -1.45 -1.98
N PRO A 36 -18.58 -0.50 -1.20
CA PRO A 36 -17.92 0.70 -1.74
C PRO A 36 -16.60 0.40 -2.45
N LEU A 37 -15.95 -0.72 -2.15
CA LEU A 37 -14.72 -1.16 -2.82
C LEU A 37 -14.97 -1.81 -4.20
N ARG A 38 -16.22 -2.13 -4.55
CA ARG A 38 -16.58 -2.71 -5.84
C ARG A 38 -16.71 -1.63 -6.91
N MET A 39 -15.56 -1.23 -7.47
CA MET A 39 -15.45 -0.14 -8.44
C MET A 39 -15.92 -0.48 -9.87
N THR A 40 -16.81 -1.47 -10.04
CA THR A 40 -17.33 -1.87 -11.35
C THR A 40 -18.01 -0.73 -12.10
N TRP A 41 -18.68 0.17 -11.37
CA TRP A 41 -19.29 1.38 -11.92
C TRP A 41 -18.25 2.31 -12.56
N LEU A 42 -17.11 2.50 -11.91
CA LEU A 42 -16.04 3.38 -12.37
C LEU A 42 -15.34 2.80 -13.59
N ILE A 43 -15.13 1.48 -13.61
CA ILE A 43 -14.58 0.78 -14.77
C ILE A 43 -15.50 0.95 -15.98
N LYS A 44 -16.81 0.69 -15.81
CA LYS A 44 -17.82 0.89 -16.88
C LYS A 44 -17.89 2.34 -17.35
N LEU A 45 -17.76 3.29 -16.43
CA LEU A 45 -17.72 4.72 -16.77
C LEU A 45 -16.47 5.06 -17.58
N ILE A 46 -15.29 4.55 -17.21
CA ILE A 46 -14.07 4.75 -17.99
C ILE A 46 -14.22 4.15 -19.40
N GLU A 47 -14.78 2.94 -19.50
CA GLU A 47 -15.05 2.29 -20.79
C GLU A 47 -16.02 3.08 -21.67
N SER A 48 -17.07 3.66 -21.08
CA SER A 48 -18.05 4.46 -21.82
C SER A 48 -17.53 5.85 -22.21
N LEU A 49 -16.51 6.37 -21.54
CA LEU A 49 -15.85 7.63 -21.93
C LEU A 49 -14.76 7.40 -22.98
N ASP A 50 -14.19 6.21 -23.07
CA ASP A 50 -13.14 5.85 -24.04
C ASP A 50 -13.68 5.58 -25.46
N LEU A 51 -14.92 5.97 -25.75
CA LEU A 51 -15.66 5.73 -27.00
C LEU A 51 -14.93 6.17 -28.29
N ASN A 52 -13.88 6.99 -28.21
CA ASN A 52 -13.21 7.58 -29.38
C ASN A 52 -11.68 7.43 -29.43
N LYS A 53 -11.03 6.73 -28.49
CA LYS A 53 -9.59 6.45 -28.58
C LYS A 53 -9.30 5.00 -28.18
N LYS A 54 -8.73 4.22 -29.09
CA LYS A 54 -8.04 2.98 -28.72
C LYS A 54 -6.74 3.33 -28.00
N THR A 55 -6.83 3.85 -26.78
CA THR A 55 -5.67 4.09 -25.92
C THR A 55 -5.22 2.76 -25.34
N GLN A 56 -4.53 1.96 -26.16
CA GLN A 56 -4.01 0.67 -25.74
C GLN A 56 -3.03 0.88 -24.59
N PHE A 57 -3.28 0.21 -23.46
CA PHE A 57 -2.36 0.24 -22.34
C PHE A 57 -1.08 -0.47 -22.75
N ASN A 58 0.02 0.28 -22.86
CA ASN A 58 1.33 -0.30 -23.06
C ASN A 58 1.92 -0.71 -21.71
N ASP A 59 1.79 -2.00 -21.40
CA ASP A 59 2.30 -2.70 -20.22
C ASP A 59 3.80 -2.42 -20.00
N SER A 60 4.56 -2.38 -21.09
CA SER A 60 6.02 -2.18 -21.05
C SER A 60 6.46 -0.85 -20.42
N ARG A 61 5.59 0.15 -20.33
CA ARG A 61 5.92 1.44 -19.70
C ARG A 61 5.99 1.38 -18.18
N TYR A 62 5.35 0.39 -17.57
CA TYR A 62 5.31 0.22 -16.12
C TYR A 62 6.11 -1.00 -15.67
N GLN A 63 6.46 -1.91 -16.58
CA GLN A 63 7.43 -2.98 -16.35
C GLN A 63 8.87 -2.45 -16.45
N ILE A 64 9.19 -1.45 -15.65
CA ILE A 64 10.53 -0.85 -15.59
C ILE A 64 11.35 -1.50 -14.50
N GLU A 65 12.67 -1.48 -14.66
CA GLU A 65 13.61 -1.81 -13.59
C GLU A 65 14.18 -0.54 -12.97
N ILE A 66 14.32 -0.55 -11.65
CA ILE A 66 15.00 0.49 -10.89
C ILE A 66 16.27 -0.12 -10.31
N LYS A 67 17.40 0.54 -10.56
CA LYS A 67 18.70 0.17 -9.99
C LYS A 67 19.50 1.42 -9.67
N LYS A 68 19.37 1.89 -8.43
CA LYS A 68 20.14 2.99 -7.85
C LYS A 68 21.28 2.45 -6.99
N GLU A 69 22.23 3.32 -6.65
CA GLU A 69 23.26 2.99 -5.67
C GLU A 69 22.63 2.62 -4.33
N THR A 70 23.14 1.55 -3.72
CA THR A 70 22.63 1.01 -2.46
C THR A 70 23.65 1.15 -1.34
N HIS A 71 23.18 0.96 -0.11
CA HIS A 71 24.02 1.04 1.07
C HIS A 71 24.54 -0.35 1.46
N ASN A 72 25.74 -0.40 2.02
CA ASN A 72 26.18 -1.59 2.73
C ASN A 72 25.41 -1.70 4.06
N PHE A 73 24.69 -2.82 4.24
CA PHE A 73 23.88 -3.07 5.43
C PHE A 73 24.62 -3.80 6.55
N SER A 74 25.93 -4.04 6.44
CA SER A 74 26.72 -4.78 7.44
C SER A 74 26.64 -4.22 8.86
N GLU A 75 26.45 -2.91 9.00
CA GLU A 75 26.32 -2.22 10.31
C GLU A 75 24.86 -1.99 10.74
N TYR A 76 23.88 -2.48 9.99
CA TYR A 76 22.47 -2.25 10.25
C TYR A 76 21.90 -3.40 11.07
N ASN A 77 20.97 -3.09 11.99
CA ASN A 77 20.14 -4.14 12.58
C ASN A 77 19.23 -4.68 11.47
N ARG A 78 19.18 -6.01 11.34
CA ARG A 78 18.35 -6.73 10.38
C ARG A 78 17.29 -7.53 11.11
N ILE A 79 16.05 -7.44 10.66
CA ILE A 79 14.95 -8.33 11.04
C ILE A 79 14.39 -8.98 9.78
N GLN A 80 14.09 -10.28 9.85
CA GLN A 80 13.38 -11.00 8.81
C GLN A 80 11.98 -11.38 9.31
N HIS A 81 10.96 -10.99 8.58
CA HIS A 81 9.56 -11.30 8.89
C HIS A 81 9.20 -12.73 8.43
N PRO A 82 8.04 -13.27 8.87
CA PRO A 82 7.54 -14.54 8.34
C PRO A 82 7.39 -14.47 6.82
N GLU A 83 7.80 -15.52 6.13
CA GLU A 83 7.68 -15.62 4.69
C GLU A 83 6.22 -15.76 4.27
N ILE A 84 5.90 -15.30 3.06
CA ILE A 84 4.57 -15.42 2.49
C ILE A 84 4.66 -16.22 1.20
N LYS A 85 3.99 -17.37 1.12
CA LYS A 85 3.80 -18.06 -0.15
C LYS A 85 2.69 -17.33 -0.92
N VAL A 86 3.06 -16.62 -1.98
CA VAL A 86 2.13 -15.78 -2.74
C VAL A 86 1.82 -16.40 -4.08
N PHE A 87 2.84 -16.74 -4.86
CA PHE A 87 2.67 -17.09 -6.27
C PHE A 87 2.77 -18.59 -6.51
N SER A 88 1.79 -19.15 -7.21
CA SER A 88 1.77 -20.53 -7.71
C SER A 88 1.90 -20.59 -9.23
N GLN A 89 1.79 -19.43 -9.90
CA GLN A 89 1.86 -19.26 -11.35
C GLN A 89 2.77 -18.08 -11.70
N ASP A 90 3.19 -18.00 -12.96
CA ASP A 90 3.94 -16.86 -13.48
C ASP A 90 3.19 -15.54 -13.22
N TYR A 91 3.93 -14.53 -12.77
CA TYR A 91 3.43 -13.20 -12.46
C TYR A 91 4.17 -12.14 -13.27
N LYS A 92 3.67 -10.90 -13.18
CA LYS A 92 4.30 -9.71 -13.75
C LYS A 92 4.53 -8.67 -12.67
N ALA A 93 5.59 -7.89 -12.84
CA ALA A 93 5.95 -6.79 -11.95
C ALA A 93 5.66 -5.42 -12.61
N TYR A 94 5.04 -4.51 -11.88
CA TYR A 94 4.65 -3.17 -12.34
C TYR A 94 5.11 -2.12 -11.33
N ALA A 95 5.79 -1.08 -11.80
CA ALA A 95 6.17 0.09 -11.03
C ALA A 95 5.38 1.31 -11.48
N PHE A 96 4.66 1.91 -10.54
CA PHE A 96 4.03 3.22 -10.69
C PHE A 96 4.81 4.22 -9.83
N THR A 97 6.02 4.58 -10.27
CA THR A 97 6.97 5.41 -9.50
C THR A 97 6.41 6.75 -9.05
N GLU A 98 5.65 7.41 -9.92
CA GLU A 98 5.01 8.70 -9.63
C GLU A 98 3.96 8.58 -8.52
N PHE A 99 3.23 7.46 -8.48
CA PHE A 99 2.27 7.22 -7.42
C PHE A 99 2.96 6.67 -6.17
N GLY A 100 4.01 5.87 -6.32
CA GLY A 100 4.69 5.18 -5.24
C GLY A 100 4.11 3.81 -4.92
N ILE A 101 3.68 3.04 -5.92
CA ILE A 101 3.27 1.64 -5.72
C ILE A 101 4.00 0.70 -6.67
N TYR A 102 4.40 -0.44 -6.13
CA TYR A 102 5.06 -1.52 -6.84
C TYR A 102 4.23 -2.79 -6.65
N ILE A 103 3.90 -3.46 -7.75
CA ILE A 103 2.91 -4.54 -7.77
C ILE A 103 3.55 -5.75 -8.45
N TRP A 104 3.39 -6.92 -7.85
CA TRP A 104 3.60 -8.22 -8.48
C TRP A 104 2.26 -8.92 -8.52
N ARG A 105 1.83 -9.34 -9.69
CA ARG A 105 0.55 -10.05 -9.80
C ARG A 105 0.40 -10.92 -11.02
N ASN A 106 -0.49 -11.88 -10.89
CA ASN A 106 -1.12 -12.58 -12.00
C ASN A 106 -2.64 -12.40 -11.93
N LYS A 107 -3.40 -13.36 -12.46
CA LYS A 107 -4.86 -13.31 -12.47
C LYS A 107 -5.46 -13.57 -11.08
N GLU A 108 -4.82 -14.38 -10.26
CA GLU A 108 -5.37 -14.91 -9.01
C GLU A 108 -4.62 -14.40 -7.77
N GLU A 109 -3.36 -14.01 -7.94
CA GLU A 109 -2.43 -13.71 -6.86
C GLU A 109 -1.89 -12.28 -7.02
N TYR A 110 -1.77 -11.59 -5.89
CA TYR A 110 -1.42 -10.19 -5.82
C TYR A 110 -0.54 -9.90 -4.61
N PHE A 111 0.52 -9.14 -4.86
CA PHE A 111 1.37 -8.56 -3.85
C PHE A 111 1.69 -7.13 -4.25
N SER A 112 1.68 -6.21 -3.30
CA SER A 112 2.13 -4.84 -3.54
C SER A 112 2.86 -4.25 -2.35
N ILE A 113 3.63 -3.21 -2.62
CA ILE A 113 4.26 -2.38 -1.59
C ILE A 113 4.11 -0.90 -1.91
N ARG A 114 3.76 -0.11 -0.88
CA ARG A 114 3.74 1.36 -0.93
C ARG A 114 5.15 1.90 -0.72
N CYS A 115 5.66 2.70 -1.65
CA CYS A 115 6.93 3.42 -1.50
C CYS A 115 7.01 4.60 -2.49
N GLY A 116 6.68 5.81 -2.04
CA GLY A 116 6.75 6.98 -2.93
C GLY A 116 6.28 8.26 -2.25
N PRO A 117 5.77 9.26 -2.99
CA PRO A 117 5.51 10.57 -2.42
C PRO A 117 4.43 10.54 -1.33
N VAL A 118 4.64 11.32 -0.28
CA VAL A 118 3.60 11.82 0.61
C VAL A 118 2.85 12.89 -0.18
N GLY A 119 1.61 12.59 -0.56
CA GLY A 119 0.84 13.39 -1.51
C GLY A 119 0.67 14.86 -1.09
N GLN A 120 0.10 15.68 -1.97
CA GLN A 120 -0.10 17.12 -1.72
C GLN A 120 1.22 17.85 -1.39
N ASN A 121 2.28 17.61 -2.16
CA ASN A 121 3.61 18.22 -1.97
C ASN A 121 4.17 18.02 -0.54
N GLY A 122 4.01 16.83 0.03
CA GLY A 122 4.51 16.49 1.36
C GLY A 122 3.55 16.80 2.51
N ILE A 123 2.34 17.30 2.24
CA ILE A 123 1.33 17.54 3.28
C ILE A 123 0.70 16.21 3.72
N GLY A 124 0.25 15.38 2.78
CA GLY A 124 -0.26 14.04 3.07
C GLY A 124 -1.69 13.97 3.61
N GLY A 125 -2.62 14.83 3.17
CA GLY A 125 -4.00 14.89 3.69
C GLY A 125 -4.81 13.59 3.62
N HIS A 126 -4.54 12.76 2.60
CA HIS A 126 -5.13 11.42 2.41
C HIS A 126 -4.08 10.31 2.52
N SER A 127 -2.83 10.66 2.85
CA SER A 127 -1.77 9.70 3.05
C SER A 127 -1.79 9.21 4.49
N HIS A 128 -1.31 7.98 4.69
CA HIS A 128 -1.16 7.39 6.01
C HIS A 128 0.32 7.25 6.34
N TYR A 129 0.62 6.84 7.57
CA TYR A 129 1.95 6.36 7.95
C TYR A 129 2.16 4.94 7.42
N ASP A 130 2.16 4.77 6.11
CA ASP A 130 2.09 3.48 5.41
C ASP A 130 3.27 3.22 4.47
N GLN A 131 4.33 4.05 4.49
CA GLN A 131 5.50 3.80 3.65
C GLN A 131 6.10 2.43 3.96
N LEU A 132 6.50 1.73 2.90
CA LEU A 132 6.99 0.36 2.92
C LEU A 132 5.96 -0.68 3.38
N SER A 133 4.68 -0.33 3.49
CA SER A 133 3.60 -1.28 3.83
C SER A 133 3.24 -2.14 2.65
N ILE A 134 2.89 -3.39 2.95
CA ILE A 134 2.53 -4.40 1.95
C ILE A 134 1.02 -4.65 1.95
N GLU A 135 0.53 -5.08 0.80
CA GLU A 135 -0.74 -5.79 0.68
C GLU A 135 -0.50 -7.10 -0.06
N CYS A 136 -1.19 -8.16 0.36
CA CYS A 136 -1.03 -9.50 -0.18
C CYS A 136 -2.36 -10.24 -0.20
N PHE A 137 -2.73 -10.72 -1.39
CA PHE A 137 -3.92 -11.52 -1.65
C PHE A 137 -3.53 -12.77 -2.44
N THR A 138 -3.83 -13.94 -1.92
CA THR A 138 -3.53 -15.24 -2.54
C THR A 138 -4.47 -16.29 -1.97
N ASN A 139 -4.68 -17.40 -2.68
CA ASN A 139 -5.65 -18.44 -2.30
C ASN A 139 -7.07 -17.89 -2.03
N GLN A 140 -7.47 -16.85 -2.75
CA GLN A 140 -8.76 -16.15 -2.58
C GLN A 140 -8.95 -15.45 -1.21
N GLU A 141 -7.87 -15.27 -0.45
CA GLU A 141 -7.90 -14.66 0.88
C GLU A 141 -6.87 -13.53 1.00
N TRP A 142 -7.17 -12.56 1.87
CA TRP A 142 -6.21 -11.54 2.25
C TRP A 142 -5.27 -12.07 3.33
N ILE A 143 -3.96 -12.00 3.04
CA ILE A 143 -2.89 -12.34 3.99
C ILE A 143 -2.42 -11.08 4.73
N ALA A 144 -2.33 -9.97 4.00
CA ALA A 144 -2.03 -8.65 4.51
C ALA A 144 -2.89 -7.63 3.76
N ARG A 145 -3.69 -6.85 4.48
CA ARG A 145 -4.66 -5.91 3.89
C ARG A 145 -4.54 -4.56 4.56
N ASP A 146 -4.60 -3.50 3.76
CA ASP A 146 -4.65 -2.15 4.29
C ASP A 146 -5.98 -1.90 5.04
N PRO A 147 -5.96 -1.19 6.18
CA PRO A 147 -7.15 -0.89 6.96
C PRO A 147 -8.18 -0.04 6.19
N GLY A 148 -7.77 0.70 5.17
CA GLY A 148 -8.61 1.71 4.52
C GLY A 148 -8.87 2.91 5.42
N THR A 149 -10.08 3.47 5.33
CA THR A 149 -10.40 4.73 5.99
C THR A 149 -11.45 4.60 7.07
N GLY A 150 -11.11 4.92 8.32
CA GLY A 150 -12.04 4.91 9.44
C GLY A 150 -13.13 5.98 9.32
N THR A 151 -12.74 7.25 9.29
CA THR A 151 -13.64 8.44 9.24
C THR A 151 -12.95 9.61 8.57
N TYR A 152 -13.74 10.59 8.10
CA TYR A 152 -13.19 11.83 7.56
C TYR A 152 -12.93 12.86 8.65
N THR A 153 -13.98 13.44 9.23
CA THR A 153 -13.86 14.46 10.30
C THR A 153 -14.69 14.13 11.54
N ASP A 154 -15.53 13.09 11.48
CA ASP A 154 -16.52 12.80 12.54
C ASP A 154 -15.86 12.31 13.84
N ASP A 155 -14.74 11.60 13.74
CA ASP A 155 -13.96 11.13 14.89
C ASP A 155 -12.45 11.16 14.58
N MET A 156 -11.75 12.15 15.13
CA MET A 156 -10.32 12.35 14.95
C MET A 156 -9.49 11.18 15.52
N SER A 157 -9.93 10.56 16.62
CA SER A 157 -9.21 9.44 17.23
C SER A 157 -9.21 8.23 16.31
N THR A 158 -10.38 7.92 15.73
CA THR A 158 -10.52 6.86 14.73
C THR A 158 -9.69 7.18 13.49
N ARG A 159 -9.79 8.39 12.93
CA ARG A 159 -8.96 8.81 11.77
C ARG A 159 -7.47 8.62 12.03
N ASN A 160 -6.96 9.17 13.14
CA ASN A 160 -5.54 9.08 13.48
C ASN A 160 -5.08 7.64 13.72
N SER A 161 -5.95 6.79 14.25
CA SER A 161 -5.67 5.36 14.43
C SER A 161 -5.49 4.66 13.07
N PHE A 162 -6.44 4.85 12.14
CA PHE A 162 -6.37 4.27 10.79
C PHE A 162 -5.18 4.80 9.99
N LYS A 163 -4.77 6.07 10.19
CA LYS A 163 -3.56 6.65 9.59
C LYS A 163 -2.26 6.13 10.21
N SER A 164 -2.29 5.50 11.39
CA SER A 164 -1.07 5.21 12.17
C SER A 164 -0.29 4.00 11.65
N LEU A 165 1.03 3.99 11.89
CA LEU A 165 1.91 2.84 11.59
C LEU A 165 1.38 1.49 12.12
N GLN A 166 0.62 1.52 13.23
CA GLN A 166 0.15 0.30 13.88
C GLN A 166 -0.94 -0.41 13.08
N TYR A 167 -1.66 0.29 12.20
CA TYR A 167 -2.73 -0.28 11.40
C TYR A 167 -2.24 -0.87 10.07
N HIS A 168 -1.06 -0.48 9.59
CA HIS A 168 -0.50 -0.94 8.33
C HIS A 168 0.55 -2.05 8.51
N TRP A 169 0.71 -2.89 7.48
CA TRP A 169 1.76 -3.91 7.40
C TRP A 169 3.11 -3.35 6.93
N GLY A 170 3.48 -2.17 7.44
CA GLY A 170 4.78 -1.52 7.24
C GLY A 170 5.87 -2.06 8.17
N PRO A 171 7.00 -1.35 8.30
CA PRO A 171 8.03 -1.66 9.28
C PRO A 171 7.44 -1.77 10.68
N ASN A 172 7.70 -2.89 11.36
CA ASN A 172 7.19 -3.09 12.72
C ASN A 172 8.09 -2.37 13.72
N ILE A 173 7.77 -1.11 13.94
CA ILE A 173 8.52 -0.22 14.82
C ILE A 173 7.59 0.40 15.85
N ASN A 174 8.09 0.52 17.07
CA ASN A 174 7.43 1.33 18.09
C ASN A 174 8.13 2.70 18.15
N LEU A 175 7.58 3.67 17.42
CA LEU A 175 8.00 5.07 17.46
C LEU A 175 6.90 5.91 18.12
N LYS A 176 7.31 6.77 19.05
CA LYS A 176 6.44 7.84 19.55
C LYS A 176 6.52 9.01 18.57
N PHE A 177 5.44 9.26 17.87
CA PHE A 177 5.27 10.49 17.11
C PHE A 177 4.80 11.61 18.04
N LYS A 178 5.06 12.86 17.65
CA LYS A 178 4.39 13.99 18.30
C LYS A 178 2.88 13.82 18.09
N GLN A 179 2.11 14.11 19.12
CA GLN A 179 0.66 14.08 19.03
C GLN A 179 0.24 15.17 18.03
N GLU A 180 -0.40 14.74 16.94
CA GLU A 180 -1.05 15.61 15.98
C GLU A 180 -2.31 16.20 16.63
N ASP A 181 -2.49 17.50 16.51
CA ASP A 181 -3.70 18.19 16.98
C ASP A 181 -4.76 18.26 15.86
N GLU A 182 -5.86 18.96 16.14
CA GLU A 182 -6.96 19.12 15.20
C GLU A 182 -6.57 19.84 13.89
N PHE A 183 -5.48 20.62 13.88
CA PHE A 183 -4.95 21.31 12.70
C PHE A 183 -3.96 20.45 11.89
N ASP A 184 -3.55 19.32 12.45
CA ASP A 184 -2.64 18.35 11.84
C ASP A 184 -3.36 17.10 11.30
N CYS A 185 -4.68 16.98 11.48
CA CYS A 185 -5.45 15.80 11.05
C CYS A 185 -5.34 15.47 9.54
N PHE A 186 -4.99 16.47 8.73
CA PHE A 186 -4.70 16.36 7.29
C PHE A 186 -3.22 16.52 6.94
N LYS A 187 -2.32 16.24 7.89
CA LYS A 187 -0.88 16.30 7.69
C LYS A 187 -0.22 14.99 8.10
N LEU A 188 0.97 14.74 7.57
CA LEU A 188 1.90 13.72 8.03
C LEU A 188 3.25 14.36 8.34
N ASN A 189 3.44 14.74 9.60
CA ASN A 189 4.61 15.51 10.01
C ASN A 189 5.85 14.64 10.31
N ASN A 190 5.66 13.33 10.44
CA ASN A 190 6.69 12.42 10.98
C ASN A 190 7.19 11.39 9.98
N MET A 191 6.93 11.56 8.68
CA MET A 191 7.34 10.60 7.65
C MET A 191 7.75 11.30 6.37
N SER A 192 8.82 10.82 5.73
CA SER A 192 9.22 11.32 4.40
C SER A 192 8.50 10.56 3.29
N ASP A 193 8.69 11.04 2.05
CA ASP A 193 8.51 10.22 0.87
C ASP A 193 9.31 8.92 0.99
N GLY A 194 8.76 7.86 0.40
CA GLY A 194 9.47 6.63 0.12
C GLY A 194 10.27 6.75 -1.17
N GLU A 195 11.39 6.05 -1.23
CA GLU A 195 12.21 5.94 -2.43
C GLU A 195 12.52 4.46 -2.72
N ALA A 196 12.16 3.99 -3.90
CA ALA A 196 12.66 2.72 -4.41
C ALA A 196 14.08 2.88 -4.95
N LEU A 197 14.98 2.05 -4.42
CA LEU A 197 16.38 1.95 -4.83
C LEU A 197 16.58 0.78 -5.79
N ILE A 198 15.89 -0.34 -5.53
CA ILE A 198 15.85 -1.49 -6.43
C ILE A 198 14.39 -1.85 -6.67
N PHE A 199 14.04 -2.13 -7.91
CA PHE A 199 12.81 -2.81 -8.30
C PHE A 199 13.06 -3.59 -9.58
N ASN A 200 12.70 -4.86 -9.61
CA ASN A 200 12.68 -5.69 -10.81
C ASN A 200 11.64 -6.80 -10.64
N HIS A 201 11.67 -7.79 -11.54
CA HIS A 201 10.74 -8.92 -11.51
C HIS A 201 10.66 -9.60 -10.13
N ASP A 202 11.77 -9.78 -9.42
CA ASP A 202 11.81 -10.61 -8.20
C ASP A 202 12.27 -9.86 -6.95
N ASN A 203 12.66 -8.59 -7.07
CA ASN A 203 13.33 -7.88 -5.99
C ASN A 203 12.81 -6.46 -5.84
N PHE A 204 12.78 -6.02 -4.59
CA PHE A 204 12.56 -4.62 -4.25
C PHE A 204 13.42 -4.22 -3.05
N LEU A 205 13.93 -3.00 -3.10
CA LEU A 205 14.57 -2.34 -1.96
C LEU A 205 14.06 -0.90 -1.91
N GLY A 206 13.26 -0.61 -0.89
CA GLY A 206 12.72 0.72 -0.63
C GLY A 206 13.30 1.31 0.64
N VAL A 207 13.28 2.64 0.74
CA VAL A 207 13.71 3.38 1.93
C VAL A 207 12.71 4.48 2.25
N ALA A 208 12.47 4.71 3.54
CA ALA A 208 11.70 5.84 4.03
C ALA A 208 12.23 6.32 5.38
N ASN A 209 11.97 7.57 5.73
CA ASN A 209 12.27 8.13 7.04
C ASN A 209 11.00 8.20 7.89
N PHE A 210 11.08 7.69 9.12
CA PHE A 210 10.03 7.81 10.14
C PHE A 210 10.60 8.53 11.36
N ASN A 211 10.18 9.78 11.57
CA ASN A 211 10.59 10.63 12.70
C ASN A 211 12.13 10.70 12.88
N GLY A 212 12.83 10.98 11.78
CA GLY A 212 14.29 11.04 11.73
C GLY A 212 14.99 9.67 11.63
N LYS A 213 14.24 8.55 11.65
CA LYS A 213 14.79 7.19 11.57
C LYS A 213 14.62 6.63 10.18
N LYS A 214 15.75 6.40 9.50
CA LYS A 214 15.77 5.78 8.17
C LYS A 214 15.59 4.28 8.30
N ILE A 215 14.65 3.72 7.53
CA ILE A 215 14.36 2.29 7.46
C ILE A 215 14.38 1.87 6.01
N TYR A 216 15.03 0.75 5.74
CA TYR A 216 15.04 0.10 4.44
C TYR A 216 14.25 -1.19 4.54
N ARG A 217 13.39 -1.46 3.57
CA ARG A 217 12.68 -2.74 3.44
C ARG A 217 13.10 -3.40 2.14
N LYS A 218 13.59 -4.63 2.27
CA LYS A 218 13.95 -5.49 1.15
C LYS A 218 12.92 -6.58 0.99
N LEU A 219 12.52 -6.81 -0.25
CA LEU A 219 11.68 -7.93 -0.68
C LEU A 219 12.46 -8.76 -1.69
N SER A 220 12.41 -10.08 -1.55
CA SER A 220 12.90 -11.01 -2.59
C SER A 220 11.86 -12.11 -2.80
N ILE A 221 11.51 -12.38 -4.05
CA ILE A 221 10.57 -13.41 -4.45
C ILE A 221 11.37 -14.56 -5.07
N ASN A 222 11.21 -15.76 -4.52
CA ASN A 222 11.86 -16.97 -5.03
C ASN A 222 10.89 -18.14 -4.91
N ASP A 223 10.69 -18.88 -5.99
CA ASP A 223 9.74 -20.00 -6.08
C ASP A 223 8.34 -19.63 -5.55
N GLY A 224 7.92 -18.39 -5.85
CA GLY A 224 6.65 -17.81 -5.42
C GLY A 224 6.53 -17.46 -3.94
N ILE A 225 7.62 -17.57 -3.18
CA ILE A 225 7.71 -17.20 -1.77
C ILE A 225 8.35 -15.81 -1.66
N VAL A 226 7.65 -14.90 -0.98
CA VAL A 226 8.12 -13.55 -0.65
C VAL A 226 8.83 -13.57 0.70
N THR A 227 10.10 -13.18 0.68
CA THR A 227 10.90 -12.90 1.89
C THR A 227 10.95 -11.40 2.14
N ILE A 228 10.78 -10.98 3.39
CA ILE A 228 10.73 -9.57 3.79
C ILE A 228 11.72 -9.30 4.90
N GLU A 229 12.61 -8.33 4.68
CA GLU A 229 13.66 -7.94 5.61
C GLU A 229 13.64 -6.42 5.84
N ASP A 230 13.71 -6.02 7.10
CA ASP A 230 13.84 -4.61 7.49
C ASP A 230 15.24 -4.33 8.04
N TYR A 231 15.82 -3.21 7.60
CA TYR A 231 17.15 -2.75 8.00
C TYR A 231 17.10 -1.33 8.56
N SER A 232 17.71 -1.13 9.72
CA SER A 232 17.90 0.22 10.28
C SER A 232 19.02 0.25 11.31
N LYS A 233 19.62 1.43 11.50
CA LYS A 233 20.56 1.69 12.61
C LYS A 233 19.86 1.75 13.97
N MET A 234 18.54 1.84 14.01
CA MET A 234 17.76 1.81 15.25
C MET A 234 17.68 0.40 15.82
N LYS A 235 17.68 0.27 17.15
CA LYS A 235 17.66 -1.03 17.86
C LYS A 235 16.25 -1.59 18.12
N ASN A 236 15.20 -0.85 17.80
CA ASN A 236 13.80 -1.17 18.12
C ASN A 236 12.99 -1.67 16.91
N LEU A 237 13.66 -2.19 15.87
CA LEU A 237 12.99 -2.98 14.85
C LEU A 237 12.46 -4.27 15.48
N LYS A 238 11.22 -4.64 15.16
CA LYS A 238 10.60 -5.87 15.66
C LYS A 238 10.20 -6.77 14.51
N LYS A 239 10.17 -8.07 14.77
CA LYS A 239 9.60 -9.05 13.84
C LYS A 239 8.07 -9.04 13.95
N TYR A 240 7.39 -9.45 12.89
CA TYR A 240 5.99 -9.88 12.99
C TYR A 240 5.96 -11.36 13.37
N GLU A 241 5.03 -11.78 14.23
CA GLU A 241 4.88 -13.20 14.57
C GLU A 241 4.08 -13.95 13.51
N SER A 242 3.05 -13.31 12.95
CA SER A 242 2.26 -13.75 11.81
C SER A 242 1.80 -12.54 11.00
N TRP A 243 1.18 -12.80 9.85
CA TRP A 243 0.41 -11.79 9.14
C TRP A 243 -1.05 -11.83 9.62
N GLY A 244 -1.95 -11.22 8.86
CA GLY A 244 -3.36 -11.10 9.24
C GLY A 244 -4.23 -12.27 8.79
N GLU A 245 -3.68 -13.46 8.55
CA GLU A 245 -4.42 -14.57 7.92
C GLU A 245 -5.71 -14.93 8.68
N SER A 246 -5.68 -14.90 10.02
CA SER A 246 -6.84 -15.18 10.87
C SER A 246 -7.87 -14.04 10.94
N THR A 247 -7.53 -12.87 10.40
CA THR A 247 -8.30 -11.63 10.46
C THR A 247 -8.53 -11.04 9.07
N ASN A 248 -8.58 -11.87 8.03
CA ASN A 248 -8.77 -11.46 6.63
C ASN A 248 -7.72 -10.40 6.20
N GLY A 249 -6.47 -10.63 6.59
CA GLY A 249 -5.32 -9.78 6.32
C GLY A 249 -5.25 -8.52 7.18
N VAL A 250 -6.24 -8.24 8.03
CA VAL A 250 -6.36 -6.96 8.75
C VAL A 250 -5.51 -6.98 10.02
N LYS A 251 -4.69 -5.95 10.22
CA LYS A 251 -3.83 -5.86 11.40
C LYS A 251 -4.56 -5.49 12.69
N VAL A 252 -5.50 -4.55 12.62
CA VAL A 252 -6.25 -4.05 13.79
C VAL A 252 -7.75 -3.94 13.51
N LYS A 253 -8.12 -3.09 12.55
CA LYS A 253 -9.51 -2.87 12.16
C LYS A 253 -9.55 -2.51 10.67
N PHE A 254 -10.66 -2.83 10.04
CA PHE A 254 -10.90 -2.60 8.62
C PHE A 254 -12.09 -1.68 8.42
N SER A 255 -12.00 -0.85 7.39
CA SER A 255 -13.09 -0.05 6.89
C SER A 255 -13.04 -0.02 5.37
N GLU A 256 -14.20 -0.07 4.75
CA GLU A 256 -14.34 -0.08 3.30
C GLU A 256 -14.44 1.35 2.71
N GLY A 257 -14.39 2.37 3.56
CA GLY A 257 -14.48 3.79 3.19
C GLY A 257 -15.30 4.62 4.19
N TYR A 258 -15.50 5.91 3.90
CA TYR A 258 -16.20 6.84 4.80
C TYR A 258 -17.67 6.46 5.06
N LYS A 259 -17.96 5.68 6.10
CA LYS A 259 -19.34 5.52 6.58
C LYS A 259 -19.67 6.71 7.48
N ARG A 260 -20.74 7.46 7.16
CA ARG A 260 -21.26 8.47 8.09
C ARG A 260 -21.82 7.72 9.29
N PHE A 261 -21.35 8.03 10.48
CA PHE A 261 -22.02 7.58 11.69
C PHE A 261 -23.32 8.39 11.84
N SER A 262 -24.46 7.70 11.84
CA SER A 262 -25.78 8.27 12.13
C SER A 262 -26.07 8.27 13.62
#